data_AF-A0A7W1XTJ4-F1
#
_entry.id   AF-A0A7W1XTJ4-F1
#
_cell.length_a   1.000
_cell.length_b   1.000
_cell.length_c   1.000
_cell.angle_alpha   90.00
_cell.angle_beta   90.00
_cell.angle_gamma   90.00
#
_symmetry.space_group_name_H-M   'P 1'
#
loop_
_entity.id
_entity.type
_entity.pdbx_description
1 polymer ?
#
loop_
_entity_poly.entity_id
_entity_poly.type
_entity_poly.pdbx_seq_one_letter_code
_entity_poly.pdbx_strand_id
1 'polypeptide(L)'
;MSVRRFRFMIEEIKRDIEECERQIAYHLDEMQRAYHQGEGQIERHHRQEQLKWERKLRHSIRDLIHTERKLAKSIEEEHIHRLHEEQARRDGKSRNTWW
;
A
#
# COMPACT_ATOMS: atom_id res chain seq x y z
N MET A 1 15.60 4.94 3.95
CA MET A 1 15.14 3.59 3.52
C MET A 1 15.46 3.44 2.04
N SER A 2 15.76 2.23 1.54
CA SER A 2 16.01 2.04 0.11
C SER A 2 14.73 1.92 -0.71
N VAL A 3 14.78 2.36 -1.98
CA VAL A 3 13.70 2.19 -2.98
C VAL A 3 13.16 0.76 -3.02
N ARG A 4 14.02 -0.25 -2.87
CA ARG A 4 13.64 -1.66 -2.83
C ARG A 4 12.68 -2.00 -1.69
N ARG A 5 12.86 -1.42 -0.50
CA ARG A 5 11.97 -1.69 0.65
C ARG A 5 10.57 -1.11 0.41
N PHE A 6 10.47 0.08 -0.16
CA PHE A 6 9.17 0.67 -0.49
C PHE A 6 8.40 -0.15 -1.53
N ARG A 7 9.09 -0.68 -2.55
CA ARG A 7 8.46 -1.58 -3.53
C ARG A 7 7.89 -2.83 -2.87
N PHE A 8 8.62 -3.44 -1.94
CA PHE A 8 8.14 -4.60 -1.21
C PHE A 8 6.90 -4.27 -0.37
N MET A 9 6.92 -3.17 0.38
CA MET A 9 5.77 -2.71 1.15
C MET A 9 4.54 -2.46 0.28
N ILE A 10 4.71 -1.87 -0.91
CA ILE A 10 3.62 -1.65 -1.86
C ILE A 10 2.98 -2.97 -2.28
N GLU A 11 3.79 -3.98 -2.58
CA GLU A 11 3.28 -5.30 -2.97
C GLU A 11 2.55 -6.01 -1.83
N GLU A 12 3.02 -5.87 -0.59
CA GLU A 12 2.28 -6.38 0.58
C GLU A 12 0.94 -5.67 0.76
N ILE A 13 0.91 -4.33 0.66
CA ILE A 13 -0.32 -3.56 0.78
C ILE A 13 -1.32 -3.92 -0.33
N LYS A 14 -0.86 -4.18 -1.56
CA LYS A 14 -1.73 -4.65 -2.65
C LYS A 14 -2.36 -6.01 -2.35
N ARG A 15 -1.60 -6.95 -1.79
CA ARG A 15 -2.16 -8.25 -1.37
C ARG A 15 -3.21 -8.09 -0.27
N ASP A 16 -2.99 -7.18 0.66
CA ASP A 16 -3.98 -6.87 1.70
C ASP A 16 -5.26 -6.26 1.12
N ILE A 17 -5.14 -5.42 0.09
CA ILE A 17 -6.28 -4.85 -0.65
C ILE A 17 -7.07 -5.97 -1.33
N GLU A 18 -6.40 -6.85 -2.09
CA GLU A 18 -7.03 -7.99 -2.76
C GLU A 18 -7.77 -8.89 -1.76
N GLU A 19 -7.19 -9.16 -0.60
CA GLU A 19 -7.85 -9.94 0.45
C GLU A 19 -9.10 -9.23 0.98
N CYS A 20 -9.02 -7.92 1.23
CA CYS A 20 -10.19 -7.16 1.67
C CYS A 20 -11.32 -7.21 0.63
N GLU A 21 -11.00 -7.08 -0.66
CA GLU A 21 -11.97 -7.17 -1.75
C GLU A 21 -12.63 -8.55 -1.81
N ARG A 22 -11.86 -9.64 -1.67
CA ARG A 22 -12.40 -11.01 -1.60
C ARG A 22 -13.37 -11.17 -0.43
N GLN A 23 -13.01 -10.68 0.76
CA GLN A 23 -13.83 -10.79 1.96
C GLN A 23 -15.12 -9.95 1.86
N ILE A 24 -15.04 -8.77 1.25
CA ILE A 24 -16.23 -7.94 0.98
C ILE A 24 -17.17 -8.67 0.04
N ALA A 25 -16.66 -9.23 -1.06
CA ALA A 25 -17.48 -9.99 -2.01
C ALA A 25 -18.15 -11.20 -1.34
N TYR A 26 -17.39 -11.97 -0.57
CA TYR A 26 -17.92 -13.11 0.19
C TYR A 26 -19.08 -12.71 1.10
N HIS A 27 -18.91 -11.65 1.91
CA HIS A 27 -19.98 -11.23 2.81
C HIS A 27 -21.19 -10.63 2.09
N LEU A 28 -21.02 -9.99 0.93
CA LEU A 28 -22.14 -9.53 0.11
C LEU A 28 -22.96 -10.72 -0.41
N ASP A 29 -22.29 -11.78 -0.88
CA ASP A 29 -22.96 -12.99 -1.34
C ASP A 29 -23.73 -13.69 -0.21
N GLU A 30 -23.12 -13.85 0.96
CA GLU A 30 -23.77 -14.47 2.11
C GLU A 30 -24.92 -13.61 2.66
N MET A 31 -24.79 -12.28 2.65
CA MET A 31 -25.92 -11.38 2.96
C MET A 31 -27.11 -11.64 2.03
N GLN A 32 -26.86 -11.73 0.72
CA GLN A 32 -27.92 -11.96 -0.26
C GLN A 32 -28.59 -13.32 -0.05
N ARG A 33 -27.82 -14.37 0.25
CA ARG A 33 -28.37 -15.70 0.57
C ARG A 33 -29.23 -15.65 1.83
N ALA A 34 -28.74 -15.04 2.91
CA ALA A 34 -29.47 -14.91 4.16
C ALA A 34 -30.78 -14.12 3.98
N TYR A 35 -30.74 -13.04 3.19
CA TYR A 35 -31.93 -12.26 2.84
C TYR A 35 -32.98 -13.13 2.13
N HIS A 36 -32.58 -13.94 1.14
CA HIS A 36 -33.50 -14.84 0.43
C HIS A 36 -34.09 -15.94 1.32
N GLN A 37 -33.39 -16.35 2.37
CA GLN A 37 -33.85 -17.35 3.34
C GLN A 37 -34.66 -16.74 4.50
N GLY A 38 -34.76 -15.42 4.58
CA GLY A 38 -35.44 -14.71 5.68
C GLY A 38 -34.62 -14.69 6.98
N GLU A 39 -33.33 -14.97 6.92
CA GLU A 39 -32.44 -15.08 8.08
C GLU A 39 -31.84 -13.72 8.49
N GLY A 40 -32.70 -12.79 8.94
CA GLY A 40 -32.31 -11.40 9.19
C GLY A 40 -31.26 -11.18 10.31
N GLN A 41 -30.95 -12.17 11.14
CA GLN A 41 -29.80 -12.08 12.06
C GLN A 41 -28.47 -12.35 11.34
N ILE A 42 -28.44 -13.35 10.46
CA ILE A 42 -27.25 -13.73 9.69
C ILE A 42 -26.92 -12.65 8.66
N GLU A 43 -27.94 -12.08 8.01
CA GLU A 43 -27.76 -10.93 7.11
C GLU A 43 -27.11 -9.74 7.85
N ARG A 44 -27.61 -9.40 9.06
CA ARG A 44 -27.03 -8.32 9.88
C ARG A 44 -25.60 -8.60 10.29
N HIS A 45 -25.27 -9.86 10.61
CA HIS A 45 -23.90 -10.25 10.92
C HIS A 45 -22.96 -10.03 9.73
N HIS A 46 -23.31 -10.55 8.55
CA HIS A 46 -22.48 -10.36 7.36
C HIS A 46 -22.39 -8.89 6.93
N ARG A 47 -23.43 -8.08 7.16
CA ARG A 47 -23.35 -6.62 6.97
C ARG A 47 -22.32 -5.98 7.87
N GLN A 48 -22.24 -6.37 9.14
CA GLN A 48 -21.25 -5.83 10.07
C GLN A 48 -19.83 -6.24 9.67
N GLU A 49 -19.61 -7.50 9.28
CA GLU A 49 -18.31 -7.96 8.80
C GLU A 49 -17.89 -7.25 7.50
N GLN A 50 -18.80 -7.13 6.54
CA GLN A 50 -18.58 -6.38 5.30
C GLN A 50 -18.10 -4.94 5.58
N LEU A 51 -18.75 -4.24 6.52
CA LEU A 51 -18.34 -2.88 6.92
C LEU A 51 -16.97 -2.84 7.61
N LYS A 52 -16.57 -3.88 8.35
CA LYS A 52 -15.22 -3.98 8.94
C LYS A 52 -14.17 -4.11 7.84
N TRP A 53 -14.41 -4.98 6.86
CA TRP A 53 -13.50 -5.16 5.73
C TRP A 53 -13.39 -3.91 4.85
N GLU A 54 -14.48 -3.19 4.61
CA GLU A 54 -14.42 -1.89 3.92
C GLU A 54 -13.58 -0.85 4.68
N ARG A 55 -13.68 -0.83 6.03
CA ARG A 55 -12.85 0.08 6.84
C ARG A 55 -11.37 -0.27 6.70
N LYS A 56 -11.04 -1.57 6.73
CA LYS A 56 -9.67 -2.05 6.50
C LYS A 56 -9.19 -1.69 5.09
N LEU A 57 -10.00 -1.94 4.06
CA LEU A 57 -9.70 -1.57 2.67
C LEU A 57 -9.37 -0.08 2.53
N ARG A 58 -10.22 0.79 3.09
CA ARG A 58 -9.97 2.25 3.08
C ARG A 58 -8.67 2.64 3.78
N HIS A 59 -8.25 1.89 4.81
CA HIS A 59 -6.97 2.12 5.48
C HIS A 59 -5.80 1.67 4.59
N SER A 60 -5.85 0.45 4.05
CA SER A 60 -4.82 -0.07 3.14
C SER A 60 -4.64 0.81 1.90
N ILE A 61 -5.72 1.36 1.33
CA ILE A 61 -5.63 2.32 0.21
C ILE A 61 -4.89 3.59 0.62
N ARG A 62 -5.14 4.14 1.82
CA ARG A 62 -4.40 5.33 2.29
C ARG A 62 -2.92 5.02 2.50
N ASP A 63 -2.61 3.85 3.04
CA ASP A 63 -1.23 3.41 3.25
C ASP A 63 -0.50 3.20 1.93
N LEU A 64 -1.19 2.66 0.91
CA LEU A 64 -0.68 2.53 -0.45
C LEU A 64 -0.29 3.89 -1.01
N ILE A 65 -1.22 4.84 -1.01
CA ILE A 65 -0.99 6.20 -1.53
C ILE A 65 0.19 6.87 -0.82
N HIS A 66 0.26 6.73 0.51
CA HIS A 66 1.36 7.30 1.29
C HIS A 66 2.71 6.66 0.96
N THR A 67 2.73 5.33 0.81
CA THR A 67 3.94 4.57 0.51
C THR A 67 4.43 4.85 -0.90
N GLU A 68 3.54 4.98 -1.88
CA GLU A 68 3.86 5.39 -3.25
C GLU A 68 4.44 6.81 -3.30
N ARG A 69 3.86 7.76 -2.56
CA ARG A 69 4.42 9.12 -2.44
C ARG A 69 5.83 9.11 -1.83
N LYS A 70 6.06 8.28 -0.81
CA LYS A 70 7.39 8.12 -0.21
C LYS A 70 8.39 7.47 -1.17
N LEU A 71 7.95 6.48 -1.94
CA LEU A 71 8.76 5.86 -2.98
C LEU A 71 9.20 6.89 -4.02
N ALA A 72 8.28 7.72 -4.52
CA ALA A 72 8.58 8.76 -5.50
C ALA A 72 9.66 9.73 -4.98
N LYS A 73 9.51 10.21 -3.74
CA LYS A 73 10.51 11.06 -3.09
C LYS A 73 11.87 10.37 -2.94
N SER A 74 11.87 9.10 -2.51
CA SER A 74 13.10 8.33 -2.34
C SER A 74 13.84 8.11 -3.67
N ILE A 75 13.13 7.97 -4.79
CA ILE A 75 13.73 7.86 -6.13
C ILE A 75 14.37 9.19 -6.53
N GLU A 76 13.69 10.31 -6.29
CA GLU A 76 14.20 11.65 -6.58
C GLU A 76 15.47 11.96 -5.79
N GLU A 77 15.47 11.66 -4.49
CA GLU A 77 16.64 11.78 -3.62
C GLU A 77 17.82 10.93 -4.11
N GLU A 78 17.59 9.66 -4.44
CA GLU A 78 18.62 8.78 -5.01
C GLU A 78 19.17 9.29 -6.34
N HIS A 79 18.35 9.98 -7.14
CA HIS A 79 18.78 10.57 -8.41
C HIS A 79 19.65 11.82 -8.19
N ILE A 80 19.23 12.74 -7.30
CA ILE A 80 20.01 13.93 -6.93
C ILE A 80 21.37 13.53 -6.34
N HIS A 81 21.40 12.54 -5.46
CA HIS A 81 22.65 12.03 -4.89
C HIS A 81 23.60 11.51 -5.97
N ARG A 82 23.10 10.76 -6.96
CA ARG A 82 23.92 10.28 -8.08
C ARG A 82 24.47 11.43 -8.92
N LEU A 83 23.65 12.44 -9.23
CA LEU A 83 24.10 13.62 -9.97
C LEU A 83 25.20 14.39 -9.23
N HIS A 84 25.07 14.55 -7.91
CA HIS A 84 26.10 15.18 -7.08
C HIS A 84 27.40 14.36 -7.06
N GLU A 85 27.32 13.02 -6.96
CA GLU A 85 28.48 12.14 -7.03
C GLU A 85 29.17 12.21 -8.41
N GLU A 86 28.40 12.25 -9.50
CA GLU A 86 28.94 12.39 -10.85
C GLU A 86 29.60 13.75 -11.08
N GLN A 87 28.99 14.84 -10.60
CA GLN A 87 29.58 16.18 -10.67
C GLN A 87 30.88 16.25 -9.86
N ALA A 88 30.90 15.72 -8.64
CA ALA A 88 32.12 15.66 -7.82
C ALA A 88 33.25 14.88 -8.49
N ARG A 89 32.93 13.76 -9.17
CA ARG A 89 33.90 13.01 -9.98
C ARG A 89 34.43 13.82 -11.16
N ARG A 90 33.57 14.56 -11.87
CA ARG A 90 33.96 15.42 -13.00
C ARG A 90 34.86 16.57 -12.55
N ASP A 91 34.61 17.14 -11.37
CA ASP A 91 35.40 18.21 -10.78
C ASP A 91 36.75 17.71 -10.20
N GLY A 92 37.09 16.44 -10.37
CA GLY A 92 38.34 15.84 -9.86
C GLY A 92 38.38 15.69 -8.33
N LYS A 93 37.26 15.94 -7.63
CA LYS A 93 37.15 15.80 -6.18
C LYS A 93 36.86 14.35 -5.82
N SER A 94 37.90 13.64 -5.42
CA SER A 94 37.78 12.31 -4.82
C SER A 94 37.14 12.41 -3.44
N ARG A 95 36.52 11.32 -2.97
CA ARG A 95 35.97 11.17 -1.60
C ARG A 95 36.99 11.54 -0.49
N ASN A 96 38.28 11.61 -0.81
CA ASN A 96 39.37 11.98 0.09
C ASN A 96 39.72 13.47 0.18
N THR A 97 39.14 14.36 -0.62
CA THR A 97 39.45 15.82 -0.57
C THR A 97 38.43 16.65 0.20
N TRP A 98 37.60 16.02 1.04
CA TRP A 98 36.53 16.67 1.83
C TRP A 98 36.88 16.81 3.32
N TRP A 99 38.16 16.82 3.68
CA TRP A 99 38.63 17.17 5.02
C TRP A 99 39.11 18.62 5.05
#